data_AF-A0A8T6MTB3-F1
#
_entry.id   AF-A0A8T6MTB3-F1
#
_cell.length_a   1.000
_cell.length_b   1.000
_cell.length_c   1.000
_cell.angle_alpha   90.00
_cell.angle_beta   90.00
_cell.angle_gamma   90.00
#
_symmetry.space_group_name_H-M   'P 1'
#
loop_
_entity.id
_entity.type
_entity.pdbx_description
1 polymer ?
#
loop_
_entity_poly.entity_id
_entity_poly.type
_entity_poly.pdbx_seq_one_letter_code
_entity_poly.pdbx_strand_id
1 'polypeptide(L)'
;MSAGGEIIDSYLNGCVFCDSRHETFGNTPEFKRITEGKIPNRKLFETENFVVFPTVGQIVEGYLLIMPKSHTTSIANMNKQLFDELEYV
;
A
#
# COMPACT_ATOMS: atom_id res chain seq x y z
N MET A 1 -2.26 31.42 -7.09
CA MET A 1 -1.61 30.39 -7.92
C MET A 1 -1.91 29.05 -7.29
N SER A 2 -3.00 28.45 -7.75
CA SER A 2 -3.64 27.26 -7.19
C SER A 2 -3.28 26.05 -8.03
N ALA A 3 -2.60 25.08 -7.42
CA ALA A 3 -2.55 23.70 -7.89
C ALA A 3 -2.60 22.76 -6.67
N GLY A 4 -3.49 23.05 -5.73
CA GLY A 4 -3.94 22.07 -4.74
C GLY A 4 -5.04 21.24 -5.41
N GLY A 5 -4.65 20.23 -6.16
CA GLY A 5 -5.60 19.25 -6.68
C GLY A 5 -6.12 18.44 -5.50
N GLU A 6 -7.29 18.79 -4.98
CA GLU A 6 -8.08 17.88 -4.18
C GLU A 6 -8.35 16.65 -5.06
N ILE A 7 -7.66 15.54 -4.76
CA ILE A 7 -7.90 14.25 -5.40
C ILE A 7 -9.34 13.89 -5.07
N ILE A 8 -10.19 13.89 -6.08
CA ILE A 8 -11.62 13.65 -5.96
C ILE A 8 -11.79 12.25 -5.38
N ASP A 9 -12.33 12.21 -4.16
CA ASP A 9 -12.53 11.06 -3.28
C ASP A 9 -13.67 10.12 -3.75
N SER A 10 -13.74 9.87 -5.06
CA SER A 10 -14.73 8.94 -5.65
C SER A 10 -14.23 7.50 -5.72
N TYR A 11 -12.93 7.27 -5.48
CA TYR A 11 -12.28 5.95 -5.58
C TYR A 11 -11.96 5.29 -4.23
N LEU A 12 -12.16 5.97 -3.08
CA LEU A 12 -11.99 5.31 -1.78
C LEU A 12 -13.06 4.24 -1.52
N ASN A 13 -14.23 4.35 -2.15
CA ASN A 13 -15.26 3.32 -2.08
C ASN A 13 -14.89 2.12 -2.98
N GLY A 14 -14.10 1.19 -2.45
CA GLY A 14 -13.82 -0.11 -3.10
C GLY A 14 -12.39 -0.31 -3.62
N CYS A 15 -11.43 0.55 -3.26
CA CYS A 15 -10.03 0.27 -3.57
C CYS A 15 -9.54 -0.91 -2.72
N VAL A 16 -9.24 -2.06 -3.34
CA VAL A 16 -8.78 -3.29 -2.65
C VAL A 16 -7.50 -3.14 -1.81
N PHE A 17 -6.76 -2.04 -2.02
CA PHE A 17 -5.56 -1.70 -1.26
C PHE A 17 -5.83 -0.72 -0.11
N CYS A 18 -6.90 0.07 -0.20
CA CYS A 18 -7.31 1.03 0.83
C CYS A 18 -8.42 0.49 1.74
N ASP A 19 -9.29 -0.37 1.20
CA ASP A 19 -10.22 -1.19 1.98
C ASP A 19 -9.40 -2.16 2.82
N SER A 20 -9.51 -2.02 4.14
CA SER A 20 -8.50 -2.34 5.18
C SER A 20 -7.58 -1.16 5.53
N ARG A 21 -8.18 -0.03 5.96
CA ARG A 21 -7.47 1.10 6.57
C ARG A 21 -6.41 0.62 7.57
N HIS A 22 -5.15 0.97 7.25
CA HIS A 22 -3.91 1.11 8.05
C HIS A 22 -3.50 0.05 9.09
N GLU A 23 -4.43 -0.62 9.77
CA GLU A 23 -4.12 -1.48 10.92
C GLU A 23 -3.91 -2.96 10.54
N THR A 24 -4.35 -3.34 9.34
CA THR A 24 -4.41 -4.74 8.91
C THR A 24 -3.69 -5.00 7.59
N PHE A 25 -2.55 -4.34 7.33
CA PHE A 25 -1.69 -4.55 6.15
C PHE A 25 -1.25 -6.02 5.97
N GLY A 26 -2.17 -6.94 5.62
CA GLY A 26 -1.98 -8.38 5.75
C GLY A 26 -3.13 -9.19 6.26
N ASN A 27 -4.30 -8.60 6.46
CA ASN A 27 -5.47 -9.29 6.95
C ASN A 27 -6.60 -9.30 5.92
N THR A 28 -6.26 -9.22 4.63
CA THR A 28 -7.25 -9.46 3.58
C THR A 28 -7.73 -10.91 3.67
N PRO A 29 -9.00 -11.19 3.37
CA PRO A 29 -9.54 -12.55 3.42
C PRO A 29 -8.74 -13.54 2.55
N GLU A 30 -8.21 -13.09 1.42
CA GLU A 30 -7.43 -13.90 0.49
C GLU A 30 -6.10 -14.33 1.12
N PHE A 31 -5.39 -13.40 1.74
CA PHE A 31 -4.12 -13.70 2.40
C PHE A 31 -4.30 -14.62 3.62
N LYS A 32 -5.36 -14.39 4.42
CA LYS A 32 -5.71 -15.29 5.53
C LYS A 32 -5.97 -16.71 5.08
N ARG A 33 -6.64 -16.90 3.94
CA ARG A 33 -6.92 -18.24 3.38
C ARG A 33 -5.64 -18.96 3.00
N ILE A 34 -4.71 -18.28 2.33
CA ILE A 34 -3.44 -18.88 1.88
C ILE A 34 -2.54 -19.23 3.06
N THR A 35 -2.52 -18.40 4.09
CA THR A 35 -1.69 -18.61 5.28
C THR A 35 -2.39 -19.44 6.35
N GLU A 36 -3.63 -19.88 6.13
CA GLU A 36 -4.48 -20.54 7.12
C GLU A 36 -4.58 -19.76 8.45
N GLY A 37 -4.47 -18.42 8.39
CA GLY A 37 -4.43 -17.55 9.56
C GLY A 37 -3.16 -17.67 10.42
N LYS A 38 -2.14 -18.43 9.99
CA LYS A 38 -0.87 -18.58 10.72
C LYS A 38 -0.02 -17.31 10.71
N ILE A 39 -0.19 -16.49 9.67
CA ILE A 39 0.51 -15.21 9.55
C ILE A 39 -0.50 -14.10 9.89
N PRO A 40 -0.35 -13.41 11.02
CA PRO A 40 -1.32 -12.41 11.46
C PRO A 40 -1.25 -11.12 10.64
N ASN A 41 -0.10 -10.86 10.01
CA ASN A 41 0.21 -9.65 9.28
C ASN A 41 1.33 -9.93 8.26
N ARG A 42 1.28 -9.32 7.06
CA ARG A 42 2.30 -9.48 6.01
C ARG A 42 3.25 -8.28 5.93
N LYS A 43 3.05 -7.25 6.74
CA LYS A 43 3.95 -6.09 6.81
C LYS A 43 5.36 -6.52 7.21
N LEU A 44 6.35 -6.24 6.37
CA LEU A 44 7.77 -6.53 6.62
C LEU A 44 8.53 -5.27 7.03
N PHE A 45 8.17 -4.12 6.45
CA PHE A 45 8.80 -2.84 6.71
C PHE A 45 7.76 -1.72 6.56
N GLU A 46 7.97 -0.62 7.28
CA GLU A 46 7.08 0.53 7.29
C GLU A 46 7.87 1.79 7.60
N THR A 47 7.58 2.85 6.86
CA THR A 47 8.06 4.21 7.11
C THR A 47 6.90 5.10 7.50
N GLU A 48 7.07 6.42 7.49
CA GLU A 48 5.96 7.33 7.76
C GLU A 48 4.84 7.17 6.72
N ASN A 49 5.19 7.14 5.43
CA ASN A 49 4.22 7.15 4.34
C ASN A 49 4.17 5.87 3.49
N PHE A 50 5.05 4.89 3.70
CA PHE A 50 5.06 3.63 2.94
C PHE A 50 4.97 2.39 3.81
N VAL A 51 4.52 1.30 3.19
CA VAL A 51 4.52 -0.04 3.75
C VAL A 51 5.05 -1.03 2.71
N VAL A 52 5.79 -2.04 3.18
CA VAL A 52 6.35 -3.09 2.33
C VAL A 52 5.81 -4.45 2.77
N PHE A 53 5.33 -5.23 1.80
CA PHE A 53 4.78 -6.55 2.07
C PHE A 53 4.80 -7.49 0.84
N PRO A 54 4.78 -8.82 1.03
CA PRO A 54 4.63 -9.77 -0.06
C PRO A 54 3.22 -9.75 -0.64
N THR A 55 3.12 -9.88 -1.96
CA THR A 55 1.83 -10.02 -2.65
C THR A 55 1.33 -11.46 -2.59
N VAL A 56 0.01 -11.64 -2.75
CA VAL A 56 -0.58 -12.98 -2.85
C VAL A 56 -0.10 -13.70 -4.14
N GLY A 57 0.06 -12.96 -5.23
CA GLY A 57 0.51 -13.46 -6.54
C GLY A 57 1.95 -13.08 -6.84
N GLN A 58 2.90 -13.53 -6.02
CA GLN A 58 4.33 -13.33 -6.27
C GLN A 58 4.74 -14.00 -7.60
N ILE A 59 5.47 -13.26 -8.43
CA ILE A 59 5.98 -13.77 -9.72
C ILE A 59 7.26 -14.59 -9.49
N VAL A 60 8.07 -14.16 -8.52
CA VAL A 60 9.34 -14.77 -8.11
C VAL A 60 9.46 -14.78 -6.59
N GLU A 61 10.35 -15.62 -6.07
CA GLU A 61 10.65 -15.63 -4.63
C GLU A 61 11.21 -14.27 -4.19
N GLY A 62 10.73 -13.79 -3.04
CA GLY A 62 11.13 -12.48 -2.50
C GLY A 62 10.44 -11.29 -3.18
N TYR A 63 9.41 -11.50 -4.00
CA TYR A 63 8.66 -10.42 -4.62
C TYR A 63 7.86 -9.62 -3.58
N LEU A 64 8.15 -8.32 -3.48
CA LEU A 64 7.52 -7.40 -2.55
C LEU A 64 6.76 -6.29 -3.29
N LEU A 65 5.77 -5.74 -2.61
CA LEU A 65 5.08 -4.53 -3.00
C LEU A 65 5.40 -3.43 -1.98
N ILE A 66 5.93 -2.31 -2.49
CA ILE A 66 6.07 -1.05 -1.76
C ILE A 66 4.84 -0.21 -2.11
N MET A 67 4.09 0.20 -1.09
CA MET A 67 2.81 0.88 -1.29
C MET A 67 2.73 2.15 -0.43
N PRO A 68 2.33 3.30 -1.00
CA PRO A 68 2.03 4.47 -0.19
C PRO A 68 0.79 4.22 0.67
N LYS A 69 0.80 4.74 1.89
CA LYS A 69 -0.35 4.71 2.80
C LYS A 69 -1.47 5.65 2.34
N SER A 70 -1.11 6.73 1.66
CA SER A 70 -2.07 7.61 0.99
C SER A 70 -2.52 7.00 -0.34
N HIS A 71 -3.80 7.19 -0.67
CA HIS A 71 -4.31 6.77 -1.97
C HIS A 71 -3.74 7.67 -3.08
N THR A 72 -2.88 7.10 -3.91
CA THR A 72 -2.40 7.74 -5.14
C THR A 72 -2.49 6.75 -6.30
N THR A 73 -2.90 7.24 -7.45
CA THR A 73 -3.11 6.43 -8.65
C THR A 73 -1.85 6.29 -9.51
N SER A 74 -0.83 7.11 -9.27
CA SER A 74 0.42 7.08 -10.02
C SER A 74 1.55 7.76 -9.26
N ILE A 75 2.79 7.41 -9.61
CA ILE A 75 4.01 8.06 -9.10
C ILE A 75 4.02 9.56 -9.47
N ALA A 76 3.49 9.92 -10.65
CA ALA A 76 3.44 11.32 -11.10
C ALA A 76 2.57 12.22 -10.20
N ASN A 77 1.68 11.65 -9.41
CA ASN A 77 0.84 12.38 -8.45
C ASN A 77 1.50 12.51 -7.06
N MET A 78 2.68 11.92 -6.85
CA MET A 78 3.42 12.05 -5.58
C MET A 78 4.08 13.43 -5.52
N ASN A 79 4.05 14.04 -4.33
CA ASN A 79 4.86 15.22 -4.07
C ASN A 79 6.34 14.83 -3.88
N LYS A 80 7.24 15.81 -3.91
CA LYS A 80 8.69 15.56 -3.79
C LYS A 80 9.06 14.80 -2.52
N GLN A 81 8.50 15.18 -1.37
CA GLN A 81 8.81 14.53 -0.09
C GLN A 81 8.44 13.04 -0.09
N LEU A 82 7.26 12.71 -0.59
CA LEU A 82 6.79 11.32 -0.71
C LEU A 82 7.62 10.53 -1.70
N PHE A 83 8.07 11.16 -2.80
CA PHE A 83 8.94 10.53 -3.77
C PHE A 83 10.36 10.30 -3.23
N ASP A 84 10.93 11.28 -2.52
CA ASP A 84 12.24 11.15 -1.87
C ASP A 84 12.23 10.02 -0.83
N GLU A 85 11.13 9.86 -0.08
CA GLU A 85 10.97 8.75 0.86
C GLU A 85 10.90 7.40 0.13
N LEU A 86 10.20 7.32 -1.01
CA LEU A 86 10.15 6.09 -1.82
C LEU A 86 11.54 5.62 -2.26
N GLU A 87 12.45 6.53 -2.62
CA GLU A 87 13.82 6.17 -3.02
C GLU A 87 14.68 5.61 -1.88
N TYR A 88 14.29 5.87 -0.63
CA TYR A 88 14.95 5.34 0.56
C TYR A 88 14.45 3.94 0.96
N VAL A 89 13.21 3.60 0.61
CA VAL A 89 12.56 2.31 0.93
C VAL A 89 13.14 1.17 0.10
#